data_AF-A0A9D7NIB9-F1
#
_entry.id   AF-A0A9D7NIB9-F1
#
_cell.length_a   1.000
_cell.length_b   1.000
_cell.length_c   1.000
_cell.angle_alpha   90.00
_cell.angle_beta   90.00
_cell.angle_gamma   90.00
#
_symmetry.space_group_name_H-M   'P 1'
#
loop_
_entity.id
_entity.type
_entity.pdbx_description
1 polymer ?
#
loop_
_entity_poly.entity_id
_entity_poly.type
_entity_poly.pdbx_seq_one_letter_code
_entity_poly.pdbx_strand_id
1 'polypeptide(L)'
;MEYNLQDFLSKVKDYRRRAGQRYPLWAVLSMIIMSIISGGTGYREFARFMKSNQDILIESFGLKHGVPSHVTIRSILRKLDLYTLTKSFRTWMSVCSVPDSSEWLAIDGKGLSSTVTNPHDSLQNFVNVVSVFAQQSGLVYDLQAFENGKAFEPRIARQLIRRLGLKDAVFTLDALHCQKKL
;
A
#
# COMPACT_ATOMS: atom_id res chain seq x y z
N MET A 1 -19.74 15.17 -3.56
CA MET A 1 -19.63 13.70 -3.52
C MET A 1 -18.63 13.38 -2.43
N GLU A 2 -19.05 12.80 -1.31
CA GLU A 2 -18.12 12.30 -0.31
C GLU A 2 -17.45 11.04 -0.86
N TYR A 3 -16.16 11.12 -1.15
CA TYR A 3 -15.40 10.00 -1.70
C TYR A 3 -14.96 9.10 -0.54
N ASN A 4 -15.77 8.09 -0.25
CA ASN A 4 -15.55 7.17 0.87
C ASN A 4 -14.49 6.11 0.51
N LEU A 5 -13.55 5.87 1.43
CA LEU A 5 -12.52 4.81 1.34
C LEU A 5 -13.11 3.44 0.96
N GLN A 6 -14.33 3.14 1.43
CA GLN A 6 -15.05 1.91 1.10
C GLN A 6 -15.17 1.68 -0.40
N ASP A 7 -15.49 2.71 -1.19
CA ASP A 7 -15.71 2.57 -2.64
C ASP A 7 -14.43 2.16 -3.37
N PHE A 8 -13.29 2.63 -2.88
CA PHE A 8 -11.99 2.31 -3.44
C PHE A 8 -11.52 0.92 -3.03
N LEU A 9 -11.69 0.56 -1.76
CA LEU A 9 -11.36 -0.79 -1.28
C LEU A 9 -12.25 -1.85 -1.91
N SER A 10 -13.50 -1.52 -2.25
CA SER A 10 -14.44 -2.43 -2.93
C SER A 10 -14.03 -2.77 -4.36
N LYS A 11 -13.16 -1.96 -5.00
CA LYS A 11 -12.58 -2.25 -6.33
C LYS A 11 -11.49 -3.32 -6.27
N VAL A 12 -10.96 -3.63 -5.08
CA VAL A 12 -9.96 -4.69 -4.92
C VAL A 12 -10.64 -6.05 -5.07
N LYS A 13 -10.24 -6.80 -6.09
CA LYS A 13 -10.83 -8.11 -6.39
C LYS A 13 -10.64 -9.08 -5.23
N ASP A 14 -11.74 -9.65 -4.75
CA ASP A 14 -11.69 -10.74 -3.78
C ASP A 14 -11.30 -12.05 -4.47
N TYR A 15 -10.09 -12.53 -4.17
CA TYR A 15 -9.57 -13.78 -4.70
C TYR A 15 -10.13 -15.01 -3.97
N ARG A 16 -10.81 -14.83 -2.82
CA ARG A 16 -11.34 -15.94 -2.02
C ARG A 16 -12.53 -16.56 -2.76
N ARG A 17 -12.70 -17.87 -2.64
CA ARG A 17 -13.91 -18.56 -3.14
C ARG A 17 -15.15 -18.06 -2.39
N ARG A 18 -16.31 -17.98 -3.05
CA ARG A 18 -17.57 -17.48 -2.47
C ARG A 18 -17.90 -18.10 -1.10
N ALA A 19 -17.75 -19.43 -0.95
CA ALA A 19 -17.99 -20.12 0.33
C ALA A 19 -17.06 -19.70 1.48
N GLY A 20 -15.89 -19.13 1.16
CA GLY A 20 -14.91 -18.62 2.13
C GLY A 20 -15.02 -17.11 2.41
N GLN A 21 -15.96 -16.41 1.78
CA GLN A 21 -16.17 -14.97 1.94
C GLN A 21 -17.14 -14.69 3.10
N ARG A 22 -16.74 -15.04 4.33
CA ARG A 22 -17.51 -14.71 5.55
C ARG A 22 -17.59 -13.21 5.84
N TYR A 23 -16.60 -12.46 5.35
CA TYR A 23 -16.47 -11.02 5.55
C TYR A 23 -16.20 -10.37 4.19
N PRO A 24 -16.85 -9.24 3.85
CA PRO A 24 -16.48 -8.47 2.68
C PRO A 24 -15.00 -8.07 2.73
N LEU A 25 -14.27 -8.19 1.62
CA LEU A 25 -12.83 -7.90 1.61
C LEU A 25 -12.53 -6.45 2.00
N TRP A 26 -13.31 -5.49 1.47
CA TRP A 26 -13.15 -4.07 1.77
C TRP A 26 -13.29 -3.78 3.27
N ALA A 27 -14.19 -4.48 3.98
CA ALA A 27 -14.39 -4.30 5.41
C ALA A 27 -13.17 -4.79 6.20
N VAL A 28 -12.62 -5.96 5.83
CA VAL A 28 -11.39 -6.46 6.45
C VAL A 28 -10.22 -5.51 6.22
N LEU A 29 -10.05 -5.00 4.99
CA LEU A 29 -8.99 -4.03 4.68
C LEU A 29 -9.17 -2.72 5.45
N SER A 30 -10.40 -2.23 5.60
CA SER A 30 -10.71 -1.03 6.38
C SER A 30 -10.32 -1.22 7.85
N MET A 31 -10.69 -2.34 8.46
CA MET A 31 -10.31 -2.65 9.84
C MET A 31 -8.79 -2.81 10.02
N ILE A 32 -8.07 -3.33 9.01
CA ILE A 32 -6.60 -3.38 9.02
C ILE A 32 -6.02 -1.97 9.02
N ILE A 33 -6.52 -1.07 8.16
CA ILE A 33 -6.09 0.33 8.10
C ILE A 33 -6.33 1.03 9.45
N MET A 34 -7.52 0.86 10.04
CA MET A 34 -7.82 1.39 11.38
C MET A 34 -6.83 0.89 12.43
N SER A 35 -6.47 -0.40 12.38
CA SER A 35 -5.47 -0.95 13.28
C SER A 35 -4.07 -0.38 13.05
N ILE A 36 -3.67 -0.13 11.80
CA ILE A 36 -2.37 0.48 11.47
C ILE A 36 -2.29 1.91 11.99
N ILE A 37 -3.35 2.70 11.77
CA ILE A 37 -3.44 4.08 12.30
C ILE A 37 -3.39 4.07 13.84
N SER A 38 -3.91 3.01 14.47
CA SER A 38 -3.83 2.79 15.92
C SER A 38 -2.48 2.21 16.40
N GLY A 39 -1.46 2.16 15.54
CA GLY A 39 -0.11 1.69 15.88
C GLY A 39 0.14 0.19 15.70
N GLY A 40 -0.80 -0.56 15.12
CA GLY A 40 -0.61 -1.97 14.80
C GLY A 40 0.36 -2.17 13.64
N THR A 41 1.27 -3.13 13.78
CA THR A 41 2.34 -3.41 12.81
C THR A 41 2.25 -4.80 12.17
N GLY A 42 1.41 -5.69 12.70
CA GLY A 42 1.31 -7.06 12.22
C GLY A 42 -0.08 -7.68 12.34
N TYR A 43 -0.33 -8.75 11.56
CA TYR A 43 -1.64 -9.41 11.49
C TYR A 43 -2.18 -9.94 12.83
N ARG A 44 -1.32 -10.24 13.80
CA ARG A 44 -1.73 -10.62 15.16
C ARG A 44 -2.24 -9.40 15.94
N GLU A 45 -1.58 -8.25 15.78
CA GLU A 45 -2.00 -6.99 16.39
C GLU A 45 -3.28 -6.48 15.74
N PHE A 46 -3.43 -6.63 14.43
CA PHE A 46 -4.68 -6.31 13.73
C PHE A 46 -5.85 -7.12 14.30
N ALA A 47 -5.67 -8.43 14.50
CA ALA A 47 -6.71 -9.25 15.12
C ALA A 47 -7.00 -8.85 16.57
N ARG A 48 -5.96 -8.47 17.34
CA ARG A 48 -6.13 -7.98 18.72
C ARG A 48 -6.94 -6.69 18.75
N PHE A 49 -6.58 -5.71 17.92
CA PHE A 49 -7.33 -4.46 17.76
C PHE A 49 -8.80 -4.73 17.42
N MET A 50 -9.04 -5.59 16.42
CA MET A 50 -10.41 -5.93 16.03
C MET A 50 -11.17 -6.64 17.15
N LYS A 51 -10.50 -7.49 17.93
CA LYS A 51 -11.13 -8.19 19.05
C LYS A 51 -11.47 -7.24 20.20
N SER A 52 -10.58 -6.29 20.51
CA SER A 52 -10.80 -5.28 21.54
C SER A 52 -11.93 -4.31 21.19
N ASN A 53 -12.18 -4.06 19.91
CA ASN A 53 -13.22 -3.14 19.42
C ASN A 53 -14.38 -3.89 18.74
N GLN A 54 -14.58 -5.17 19.07
CA GLN A 54 -15.42 -6.07 18.29
C GLN A 54 -16.87 -5.55 18.15
N ASP A 55 -17.47 -5.06 19.22
CA ASP A 55 -18.89 -4.70 19.22
C ASP A 55 -19.16 -3.53 18.24
N ILE A 56 -18.34 -2.48 18.33
CA ILE A 56 -18.40 -1.31 17.44
C ILE A 56 -18.12 -1.72 15.99
N LEU A 57 -17.15 -2.60 15.74
CA LEU A 57 -16.80 -3.06 14.40
C LEU A 57 -17.88 -3.95 13.79
N ILE A 58 -18.53 -4.80 14.58
CA ILE A 58 -19.65 -5.62 14.13
C ILE A 58 -20.81 -4.74 13.69
N GLU A 59 -21.15 -3.74 14.51
CA GLU A 59 -22.22 -2.80 14.21
C GLU A 59 -21.89 -1.96 12.97
N SER A 60 -20.72 -1.31 12.96
CA SER A 60 -20.29 -0.38 11.90
C SER A 60 -20.18 -1.03 10.52
N PHE A 61 -19.76 -2.30 10.46
CA PHE A 61 -19.55 -3.03 9.19
C PHE A 61 -20.62 -4.10 8.91
N GLY A 62 -21.65 -4.24 9.77
CA GLY A 62 -22.71 -5.24 9.61
C GLY A 62 -22.22 -6.69 9.60
N LEU A 63 -21.24 -7.04 10.45
CA LEU A 63 -20.57 -8.34 10.42
C LEU A 63 -21.40 -9.45 11.07
N LYS A 64 -21.85 -10.42 10.27
CA LYS A 64 -22.68 -11.54 10.77
C LYS A 64 -21.91 -12.62 11.55
N HIS A 65 -20.59 -12.65 11.43
CA HIS A 65 -19.74 -13.74 11.94
C HIS A 65 -18.68 -13.25 12.94
N GLY A 66 -18.89 -12.08 13.54
CA GLY A 66 -17.90 -11.43 14.39
C GLY A 66 -16.75 -10.82 13.59
N VAL A 67 -15.61 -10.61 14.24
CA VAL A 67 -14.39 -10.07 13.61
C VAL A 67 -13.46 -11.18 13.10
N PRO A 68 -12.69 -10.95 12.02
CA PRO A 68 -11.80 -11.96 11.45
C PRO A 68 -10.67 -12.34 12.42
N SER A 69 -10.30 -13.61 12.44
CA SER A 69 -9.16 -14.09 13.22
C SER A 69 -7.84 -13.69 12.55
N HIS A 70 -6.74 -13.72 13.30
CA HIS A 70 -5.40 -13.47 12.77
C HIS A 70 -5.02 -14.45 11.63
N VAL A 71 -5.58 -15.66 11.62
CA VAL A 71 -5.38 -16.65 10.53
C VAL A 71 -6.09 -16.19 9.25
N THR A 72 -7.34 -15.70 9.38
CA THR A 72 -8.09 -15.11 8.26
C THR A 72 -7.35 -13.90 7.69
N ILE A 73 -6.91 -12.98 8.56
CA ILE A 73 -6.16 -11.77 8.17
C ILE A 73 -4.87 -12.15 7.43
N ARG A 74 -4.08 -13.08 8.00
CA ARG A 74 -2.85 -13.57 7.36
C ARG A 74 -3.12 -14.18 5.99
N SER A 75 -4.17 -14.99 5.86
CA SER A 75 -4.55 -15.62 4.60
C SER A 75 -4.91 -14.57 3.53
N ILE A 76 -5.64 -13.52 3.94
CA ILE A 76 -5.99 -12.34 3.13
C ILE A 76 -4.73 -11.63 2.64
N LEU A 77 -3.88 -11.18 3.55
CA LEU A 77 -2.69 -10.40 3.21
C LEU A 77 -1.71 -11.17 2.31
N ARG A 78 -1.56 -12.49 2.51
CA ARG A 78 -0.62 -13.32 1.72
C ARG A 78 -0.98 -13.45 0.23
N LYS A 79 -2.25 -13.30 -0.12
CA LYS A 79 -2.75 -13.49 -1.49
C LYS A 79 -3.33 -12.19 -2.07
N LEU A 80 -3.24 -11.11 -1.32
CA LEU A 80 -3.70 -9.80 -1.76
C LEU A 80 -2.84 -9.34 -2.93
N ASP A 81 -3.49 -8.90 -4.00
CA ASP A 81 -2.79 -8.28 -5.11
C ASP A 81 -2.41 -6.85 -4.75
N LEU A 82 -1.13 -6.66 -4.41
CA LEU A 82 -0.57 -5.35 -4.07
C LEU A 82 -0.73 -4.35 -5.21
N TYR A 83 -0.64 -4.78 -6.47
CA TYR A 83 -0.77 -3.87 -7.60
C TYR A 83 -2.17 -3.27 -7.68
N THR A 84 -3.21 -4.11 -7.60
CA THR A 84 -4.60 -3.64 -7.60
C THR A 84 -4.91 -2.78 -6.38
N LEU A 85 -4.38 -3.13 -5.20
CA LEU A 85 -4.54 -2.34 -3.99
C LEU A 85 -3.92 -0.94 -4.16
N THR A 86 -2.65 -0.85 -4.53
CA THR A 86 -1.94 0.43 -4.69
C THR A 86 -2.55 1.28 -5.80
N LYS A 87 -3.01 0.66 -6.90
CA LYS A 87 -3.78 1.37 -7.94
C LYS A 87 -5.07 1.96 -7.39
N SER A 88 -5.81 1.20 -6.58
CA SER A 88 -7.06 1.65 -5.98
C SER A 88 -6.81 2.80 -4.99
N PHE A 89 -5.77 2.67 -4.17
CA PHE A 89 -5.32 3.72 -3.24
C PHE A 89 -4.91 4.99 -3.97
N ARG A 90 -4.11 4.91 -5.03
CA ARG A 90 -3.74 6.07 -5.84
C ARG A 90 -4.96 6.77 -6.44
N THR A 91 -5.94 6.00 -6.91
CA THR A 91 -7.19 6.55 -7.47
C THR A 91 -8.00 7.27 -6.39
N TRP A 92 -7.97 6.80 -5.15
CA TRP A 92 -8.57 7.50 -4.02
C TRP A 92 -7.82 8.80 -3.71
N MET A 93 -6.49 8.72 -3.60
CA MET A 93 -5.64 9.87 -3.33
C MET A 93 -5.82 10.97 -4.36
N SER A 94 -5.91 10.65 -5.66
CA SER A 94 -6.11 11.66 -6.72
C SER A 94 -7.42 12.45 -6.61
N VAL A 95 -8.37 11.93 -5.84
CA VAL A 95 -9.64 12.61 -5.57
C VAL A 95 -9.59 13.40 -4.27
N CYS A 96 -8.84 12.92 -3.27
CA CYS A 96 -8.64 13.62 -2.00
C CYS A 96 -7.67 14.80 -2.12
N SER A 97 -6.61 14.65 -2.92
CA SER A 97 -5.59 15.67 -3.17
C SER A 97 -5.06 15.52 -4.58
N VAL A 98 -5.04 16.61 -5.33
CA VAL A 98 -4.37 16.66 -6.63
C VAL A 98 -2.93 17.10 -6.37
N PRO A 99 -1.92 16.36 -6.85
CA PRO A 99 -0.53 16.79 -6.71
C PRO A 99 -0.33 18.17 -7.34
N ASP A 100 0.16 19.12 -6.56
CA ASP A 100 0.51 20.46 -7.04
C ASP A 100 1.94 20.45 -7.59
N SER A 101 2.15 20.98 -8.79
CA SER A 101 3.47 21.16 -9.38
C SER A 101 4.37 22.12 -8.59
N SER A 102 3.78 23.00 -7.76
CA SER A 102 4.54 23.88 -6.85
C SER A 102 5.17 23.12 -5.66
N GLU A 103 4.69 21.92 -5.38
CA GLU A 103 5.14 21.11 -4.26
C GLU A 103 6.42 20.34 -4.60
N TRP A 104 7.30 20.19 -3.60
CA TRP A 104 8.51 19.40 -3.74
C TRP A 104 8.19 17.92 -3.50
N LEU A 105 8.55 17.08 -4.47
CA LEU A 105 8.24 15.66 -4.47
C LEU A 105 9.51 14.83 -4.25
N ALA A 106 9.62 14.23 -3.07
CA ALA A 106 10.71 13.34 -2.72
C ALA A 106 10.44 11.93 -3.23
N ILE A 107 11.44 11.33 -3.88
CA ILE A 107 11.40 9.92 -4.29
C ILE A 107 12.50 9.18 -3.54
N ASP A 108 12.09 8.16 -2.80
CA ASP A 108 12.98 7.38 -1.94
C ASP A 108 12.63 5.88 -2.03
N GLY A 109 13.68 5.05 -2.11
CA GLY A 109 13.62 3.60 -2.06
C GLY A 109 13.94 3.06 -0.67
N LYS A 110 13.10 2.14 -0.17
CA LYS A 110 13.34 1.38 1.06
C LYS A 110 13.32 -0.12 0.78
N GLY A 111 14.34 -0.82 1.26
CA GLY A 111 14.39 -2.28 1.30
C GLY A 111 13.61 -2.84 2.49
N LEU A 112 12.74 -3.82 2.25
CA LEU A 112 12.00 -4.50 3.31
C LEU A 112 12.89 -5.56 3.97
N SER A 113 13.14 -5.39 5.26
CA SER A 113 13.86 -6.38 6.07
C SER A 113 13.16 -7.74 6.06
N SER A 114 13.94 -8.82 6.21
CA SER A 114 13.44 -10.20 6.27
C SER A 114 12.70 -10.68 5.00
N THR A 115 12.96 -10.05 3.84
CA THR A 115 12.44 -10.49 2.54
C THR A 115 13.50 -11.12 1.64
N VAL A 116 14.73 -11.30 2.14
CA VAL A 116 15.85 -11.84 1.37
C VAL A 116 15.57 -13.29 0.97
N THR A 117 15.73 -13.57 -0.32
CA THR A 117 15.86 -14.90 -0.88
C THR A 117 17.24 -15.04 -1.52
N ASN A 118 17.76 -16.27 -1.56
CA ASN A 118 19.12 -16.59 -2.05
C ASN A 118 20.22 -15.74 -1.36
N PRO A 119 20.34 -15.80 -0.01
CA PRO A 119 21.24 -14.92 0.75
C PRO A 119 22.73 -15.14 0.42
N HIS A 120 23.09 -16.30 -0.13
CA HIS A 120 24.46 -16.66 -0.48
C HIS A 120 24.85 -16.29 -1.91
N ASP A 121 23.93 -15.76 -2.71
CA ASP A 121 24.24 -15.23 -4.03
C ASP A 121 24.73 -13.77 -3.91
N SER A 122 25.70 -13.40 -4.74
CA SER A 122 26.13 -12.02 -4.94
C SER A 122 24.98 -11.09 -5.35
N LEU A 123 23.95 -11.63 -6.01
CA LEU A 123 22.72 -10.93 -6.39
C LEU A 123 21.57 -11.30 -5.45
N GLN A 124 21.72 -10.99 -4.16
CA GLN A 124 20.66 -11.18 -3.18
C GLN A 124 19.34 -10.56 -3.69
N ASN A 125 18.27 -11.34 -3.63
CA ASN A 125 16.95 -10.88 -4.03
C ASN A 125 16.15 -10.50 -2.78
N PHE A 126 15.61 -9.29 -2.75
CA PHE A 126 14.79 -8.78 -1.66
C PHE A 126 13.76 -7.80 -2.22
N VAL A 127 12.73 -7.51 -1.44
CA VAL A 127 11.66 -6.60 -1.86
C VAL A 127 12.07 -5.18 -1.51
N ASN A 128 12.08 -4.32 -2.52
CA ASN A 128 12.24 -2.88 -2.41
C ASN A 128 10.91 -2.18 -2.66
N VAL A 129 10.73 -1.01 -2.05
CA VAL A 129 9.57 -0.16 -2.24
C VAL A 129 10.06 1.24 -2.55
N VAL A 130 9.61 1.81 -3.67
CA VAL A 130 9.85 3.22 -4.02
C VAL A 130 8.56 3.98 -3.83
N SER A 131 8.63 5.14 -3.17
CA SER A 131 7.48 6.01 -2.94
C SER A 131 7.72 7.40 -3.50
N VAL A 132 6.65 8.10 -3.88
CA VAL A 132 6.67 9.54 -4.14
C VAL A 132 5.96 10.24 -3.00
N PHE A 133 6.73 10.95 -2.19
CA PHE A 133 6.28 11.66 -1.01
C PHE A 133 6.26 13.16 -1.28
N ALA A 134 5.21 13.81 -0.84
CA ALA A 134 4.93 15.21 -1.08
C ALA A 134 5.23 15.99 0.21
N GLN A 135 6.24 16.87 0.15
CA GLN A 135 6.85 17.41 1.37
C GLN A 135 5.95 18.37 2.15
N GLN A 136 5.09 19.13 1.47
CA GLN A 136 4.25 20.15 2.11
C GLN A 136 2.96 19.53 2.64
N SER A 137 2.32 18.67 1.85
CA SER A 137 1.08 17.98 2.18
C SER A 137 1.28 16.78 3.08
N GLY A 138 2.49 16.21 3.13
CA GLY A 138 2.80 15.01 3.91
C GLY A 138 2.21 13.73 3.31
N LEU A 139 1.83 13.74 2.04
CA LEU A 139 1.11 12.65 1.38
C LEU A 139 2.04 11.78 0.53
N VAL A 140 1.72 10.48 0.42
CA VAL A 140 2.35 9.58 -0.56
C VAL A 140 1.42 9.47 -1.77
N TYR A 141 1.84 10.04 -2.90
CA TYR A 141 1.02 10.09 -4.12
C TYR A 141 1.08 8.82 -4.96
N ASP A 142 2.21 8.13 -4.99
CA ASP A 142 2.34 6.85 -5.66
C ASP A 142 3.41 6.00 -4.97
N LEU A 143 3.27 4.68 -5.13
CA LEU A 143 4.16 3.70 -4.50
C LEU A 143 4.28 2.48 -5.40
N GLN A 144 5.47 1.88 -5.46
CA GLN A 144 5.68 0.65 -6.19
C GLN A 144 6.71 -0.24 -5.51
N ALA A 145 6.27 -1.47 -5.20
CA ALA A 145 7.15 -2.53 -4.74
C ALA A 145 7.74 -3.30 -5.93
N PHE A 146 8.97 -3.77 -5.79
CA PHE A 146 9.65 -4.63 -6.76
C PHE A 146 10.66 -5.54 -6.07
N GLU A 147 10.98 -6.67 -6.70
CA GLU A 147 12.07 -7.54 -6.27
C GLU A 147 13.37 -7.10 -6.96
N ASN A 148 14.47 -7.02 -6.20
CA ASN A 148 15.77 -6.57 -6.70
C ASN A 148 16.26 -7.37 -7.92
N GLY A 149 15.98 -8.68 -7.98
CA GLY A 149 16.34 -9.51 -9.13
C GLY A 149 15.51 -9.27 -10.40
N LYS A 150 14.43 -8.48 -10.32
CA LYS A 150 13.49 -8.25 -11.44
C LYS A 150 13.52 -6.82 -11.98
N ALA A 151 13.86 -5.84 -11.13
CA ALA A 151 13.90 -4.44 -11.50
C ALA A 151 14.91 -3.68 -10.63
N PHE A 152 15.18 -2.43 -11.02
CA PHE A 152 16.11 -1.54 -10.32
C PHE A 152 15.42 -0.23 -9.97
N GLU A 153 15.78 0.35 -8.82
CA GLU A 153 15.16 1.55 -8.27
C GLU A 153 15.12 2.74 -9.25
N PRO A 154 16.20 3.11 -9.99
CA PRO A 154 16.14 4.23 -10.93
C PRO A 154 15.14 4.02 -12.08
N ARG A 155 14.84 2.77 -12.45
CA ARG A 155 13.80 2.47 -13.44
C ARG A 155 12.41 2.69 -12.85
N ILE A 156 12.20 2.28 -11.59
CA ILE A 156 10.92 2.45 -10.88
C ILE A 156 10.65 3.93 -10.60
N ALA A 157 11.64 4.69 -10.10
CA ALA A 157 11.53 6.13 -9.90
C ALA A 157 11.07 6.86 -11.18
N ARG A 158 11.70 6.55 -12.33
CA ARG A 158 11.29 7.10 -13.64
C ARG A 158 9.85 6.74 -14.03
N GLN A 159 9.41 5.52 -13.72
CA GLN A 159 8.03 5.11 -13.97
C GLN A 159 7.03 5.88 -13.10
N LEU A 160 7.35 6.12 -11.83
CA LEU A 160 6.51 6.90 -10.91
C LEU A 160 6.38 8.36 -11.37
N ILE A 161 7.50 9.00 -11.74
CA ILE A 161 7.50 10.38 -12.29
C ILE A 161 6.60 10.48 -13.52
N ARG A 162 6.81 9.58 -14.51
CA ARG A 162 6.00 9.57 -15.74
C ARG A 162 4.52 9.34 -15.47
N ARG A 163 4.19 8.55 -14.43
CA ARG A 163 2.80 8.23 -14.08
C ARG A 163 2.09 9.38 -13.39
N LEU A 164 2.80 10.19 -12.62
CA LEU A 164 2.27 11.42 -12.04
C LEU A 164 1.95 12.46 -13.12
N GLY A 165 2.74 12.51 -14.19
CA GLY A 165 2.44 13.34 -15.37
C GLY A 165 2.46 14.85 -15.10
N LEU A 166 3.13 15.28 -14.02
CA LEU A 166 3.24 16.68 -13.63
C LEU A 166 4.22 17.41 -14.54
N LYS A 167 3.87 18.65 -14.91
CA LYS A 167 4.76 19.58 -15.60
C LYS A 167 5.31 20.57 -14.59
N ASP A 168 6.55 21.01 -14.79
CA ASP A 168 7.22 22.01 -13.96
C ASP A 168 7.33 21.66 -12.46
N ALA A 169 7.19 20.38 -12.12
CA ALA A 169 7.34 19.86 -10.75
C ALA A 169 8.81 19.64 -10.39
N VAL A 170 9.15 19.94 -9.13
CA VAL A 170 10.48 19.69 -8.56
C VAL A 170 10.50 18.32 -7.90
N PHE A 171 11.32 17.42 -8.41
CA PHE A 171 11.58 16.11 -7.80
C PHE A 171 12.94 16.10 -7.11
N THR A 172 12.97 15.63 -5.87
CA THR A 172 14.22 15.41 -5.12
C THR A 172 14.48 13.93 -5.00
N LEU A 173 15.68 13.50 -5.38
CA LEU A 173 16.13 12.12 -5.33
C LEU A 173 17.58 12.08 -4.81
N ASP A 174 18.03 10.90 -4.37
CA ASP A 174 19.42 10.72 -3.96
C ASP A 174 20.41 10.78 -5.15
N ALA A 175 21.71 10.75 -4.83
CA ALA A 175 22.78 10.79 -5.83
C ALA A 175 22.84 9.54 -6.73
N LEU A 176 22.25 8.40 -6.33
CA LEU A 176 22.18 7.18 -7.15
C LEU A 176 21.43 7.43 -8.47
N HIS A 177 20.54 8.42 -8.47
CA HIS A 177 19.72 8.80 -9.61
C HIS A 177 20.41 9.74 -10.61
N CYS A 178 21.61 10.25 -10.33
CA CYS A 178 22.39 11.11 -11.24
C CYS A 178 23.01 10.32 -12.40
N GLN A 179 22.19 9.67 -13.24
CA GLN A 179 22.64 8.85 -14.35
C GLN A 179 22.67 9.63 -15.67
N LYS A 180 23.74 9.45 -16.46
CA LYS A 180 23.93 10.14 -17.76
C LYS A 180 22.89 9.76 -18.83
N LYS A 181 22.24 8.61 -18.71
CA LYS A 181 21.17 8.15 -19.61
C LYS A 181 19.84 8.19 -18.86
N LEU A 182 19.09 9.28 -19.05
CA LEU A 182 17.71 9.45 -18.57
C LEU A 182 16.70 8.61 -19.36
#